data_AF-A0A918JEB8-F1
#
_entry.id   AF-A0A918JEB8-F1
#
_cell.length_a   1.000
_cell.length_b   1.000
_cell.length_c   1.000
_cell.angle_alpha   90.00
_cell.angle_beta   90.00
_cell.angle_gamma   90.00
#
_symmetry.space_group_name_H-M   'P 1'
#
loop_
_entity.id
_entity.type
_entity.pdbx_description
1 polymer ?
#
loop_
_entity_poly.entity_id
_entity_poly.type
_entity_poly.pdbx_seq_one_letter_code
_entity_poly.pdbx_strand_id
1 'polypeptide(L)' 'MWPGQPITAHWGFIDPVAVQGDADAQRRAFDNVLFQVTNRIRHLMSLPLETLDRMTLQQQLRELGKS' A
#
# COMPACT_ATOMS: atom_id res chain seq x y z
N MET A 1 13.95 19.23 2.09
CA MET A 1 13.54 18.58 3.36
C MET A 1 12.06 18.81 3.55
N TRP A 2 11.28 17.80 3.93
CA TRP A 2 9.89 18.02 4.32
C TRP A 2 9.82 18.69 5.69
N PRO A 3 8.90 19.65 5.89
CA PRO A 3 8.68 20.25 7.21
C PRO A 3 8.03 19.23 8.16
N GLY A 4 8.56 19.11 9.38
CA GLY A 4 8.01 18.25 10.44
C GLY A 4 8.60 16.83 10.51
N GLN A 5 7.92 15.94 11.24
CA GLN A 5 8.27 14.51 11.37
C GLN A 5 7.24 13.63 10.66
N PRO A 6 7.37 13.42 9.34
CA PRO A 6 6.42 12.61 8.58
C PRO A 6 6.38 11.17 9.10
N ILE A 7 5.22 10.55 9.00
CA ILE A 7 5.07 9.11 9.18
C ILE A 7 5.13 8.47 7.80
N THR A 8 6.03 7.51 7.62
CA THR A 8 6.26 6.84 6.34
C THR A 8 5.89 5.36 6.45
N ALA A 9 5.24 4.83 5.42
CA ALA A 9 5.06 3.41 5.24
C ALA A 9 5.57 3.01 3.85
N HIS A 10 6.19 1.84 3.76
CA HIS A 10 6.58 1.24 2.50
C HIS A 10 5.51 0.22 2.09
N TRP A 11 4.97 0.37 0.88
CA TRP A 11 4.03 -0.58 0.29
C TRP A 11 4.78 -1.35 -0.78
N GLY A 12 5.22 -2.57 -0.44
CA GLY A 12 5.90 -3.44 -1.38
C GLY A 12 4.92 -4.12 -2.32
N PHE A 13 5.20 -4.08 -3.62
CA PHE A 13 4.47 -4.82 -4.64
C PHE A 13 5.48 -5.55 -5.52
N ILE A 14 5.06 -6.66 -6.13
CA ILE A 14 5.82 -7.21 -7.24
C ILE A 14 5.83 -6.21 -8.40
N ASP A 15 6.90 -6.20 -9.20
CA ASP A 15 6.88 -5.50 -10.49
C ASP A 15 6.11 -6.38 -11.50
N PRO A 16 4.90 -5.99 -11.93
CA PRO A 16 4.11 -6.79 -12.86
C PRO A 16 4.75 -6.86 -14.27
N VAL A 17 5.66 -5.93 -14.60
CA VAL A 17 6.39 -5.94 -15.88
C VAL A 17 7.48 -7.02 -15.87
N ALA A 18 8.06 -7.31 -14.70
CA ALA A 18 9.12 -8.30 -14.54
C ALA A 18 8.60 -9.75 -14.49
N VAL A 19 7.28 -9.96 -14.45
CA VAL A 19 6.68 -11.31 -14.43
C VAL A 19 6.87 -12.00 -15.78
N GLN A 20 7.57 -13.13 -15.77
CA GLN A 20 7.77 -13.97 -16.95
C GLN A 20 6.57 -14.89 -17.18
N GLY A 21 6.25 -15.17 -18.44
CA GLY A 21 5.15 -16.05 -18.82
C GLY A 21 4.45 -15.60 -20.10
N ASP A 22 3.25 -16.12 -20.31
CA ASP A 22 2.36 -15.65 -21.38
C ASP A 22 1.67 -14.32 -21.02
N ALA A 23 0.97 -13.74 -21.99
CA ALA A 23 0.24 -12.49 -21.80
C ALA A 23 -0.78 -12.56 -20.66
N ASP A 24 -1.38 -13.73 -20.43
CA ASP A 24 -2.35 -13.93 -19.35
C ASP A 24 -1.67 -13.93 -17.96
N ALA A 25 -0.47 -14.49 -17.83
CA ALA A 25 0.32 -14.41 -16.60
C ALA A 25 0.68 -12.96 -16.26
N GLN A 26 1.11 -12.19 -17.25
CA GLN A 26 1.40 -10.77 -17.06
C GLN A 26 0.11 -10.01 -16.69
N ARG A 27 -1.01 -10.26 -17.38
CA ARG A 27 -2.29 -9.63 -17.08
C ARG A 27 -2.75 -9.91 -15.65
N ARG A 28 -2.67 -11.17 -15.20
CA ARG A 28 -3.00 -11.53 -13.81
C ARG A 28 -2.11 -10.81 -12.79
N ALA A 29 -0.83 -10.60 -13.09
CA ALA A 29 0.07 -9.85 -12.23
C ALA A 29 -0.36 -8.37 -12.10
N PHE A 30 -0.71 -7.73 -13.21
CA PHE A 30 -1.26 -6.37 -13.20
C PHE A 30 -2.56 -6.28 -12.41
N ASP A 31 -3.52 -7.18 -12.67
CA ASP A 31 -4.80 -7.18 -11.98
C ASP A 31 -4.61 -7.39 -10.46
N ASN A 32 -3.68 -8.26 -10.06
CA ASN A 32 -3.33 -8.48 -8.65
C ASN A 32 -2.71 -7.23 -8.00
N VAL A 33 -1.74 -6.58 -8.64
CA VAL A 33 -1.13 -5.34 -8.14
C VAL A 33 -2.18 -4.23 -8.04
N LEU A 34 -3.07 -4.10 -9.02
CA LEU A 34 -4.16 -3.12 -8.99
C LEU A 34 -5.12 -3.36 -7.83
N PHE A 35 -5.52 -4.61 -7.61
CA PHE A 35 -6.36 -5.00 -6.47
C PHE A 35 -5.70 -4.62 -5.14
N GLN A 36 -4.43 -4.97 -4.99
CA GLN A 36 -3.60 -4.66 -3.84
C GLN A 36 -3.47 -3.15 -3.57
N VAL A 37 -3.20 -2.34 -4.60
CA VAL A 37 -3.12 -0.87 -4.48
C VAL A 37 -4.48 -0.30 -4.06
N THR A 38 -5.55 -0.77 -4.71
CA THR A 38 -6.91 -0.26 -4.46
C THR A 38 -7.36 -0.54 -3.03
N ASN A 39 -7.10 -1.73 -2.50
CA ASN A 39 -7.47 -2.08 -1.12
C ASN A 39 -6.69 -1.25 -0.09
N ARG A 40 -5.40 -1.02 -0.32
CA ARG A 40 -4.58 -0.17 0.56
C ARG A 40 -5.08 1.28 0.57
N ILE A 41 -5.41 1.84 -0.60
CA ILE A 41 -5.98 3.20 -0.69
C ILE A 41 -7.31 3.26 0.06
N ARG A 42 -8.21 2.28 -0.14
CA ARG A 42 -9.50 2.23 0.56
C ARG A 42 -9.32 2.16 2.08
N HIS A 43 -8.40 1.32 2.55
CA HIS A 43 -8.14 1.17 3.97
C HIS A 43 -7.53 2.44 4.57
N LEU A 44 -6.57 3.07 3.87
CA LEU A 44 -6.00 4.37 4.27
C LEU A 44 -7.10 5.44 4.40
N MET A 45 -8.01 5.53 3.42
CA MET A 45 -9.13 6.48 3.45
C MET A 45 -10.15 6.20 4.55
N SER A 46 -10.20 4.96 5.07
CA SER A 46 -11.10 4.58 6.16
C SER A 46 -10.54 4.85 7.57
N LEU A 47 -9.26 5.24 7.69
CA LEU A 47 -8.65 5.52 8.98
C LEU A 47 -9.21 6.82 9.59
N PRO A 48 -9.60 6.83 10.87
CA PRO A 48 -10.05 8.05 11.54
C PRO A 48 -8.84 8.92 11.95
N LEU A 49 -8.19 9.55 10.98
CA LEU A 49 -6.90 10.26 11.15
C LEU A 49 -6.92 11.32 12.26
N GLU A 50 -8.07 11.95 12.51
CA GLU A 50 -8.22 13.01 13.51
C GLU A 50 -8.23 12.48 14.95
N THR A 51 -8.59 11.21 15.16
CA THR A 51 -8.72 10.61 16.49
C THR A 51 -7.55 9.69 16.86
N LEU A 52 -6.70 9.33 15.90
CA LEU A 52 -5.57 8.44 16.13
C LEU A 52 -4.37 9.22 16.67
N ASP A 53 -3.79 8.73 17.77
CA ASP A 53 -2.48 9.22 18.20
C ASP A 53 -1.38 8.78 17.22
N ARG A 54 -0.23 9.44 17.31
CA ARG A 54 0.89 9.22 16.39
C ARG A 54 1.39 7.78 16.36
N MET A 55 1.46 7.10 17.51
CA MET A 55 1.95 5.72 17.58
C MET A 55 0.97 4.75 16.93
N THR A 56 -0.33 4.95 17.20
CA THR A 56 -1.40 4.16 16.60
C THR A 56 -1.45 4.37 15.09
N LEU A 57 -1.38 5.62 14.61
CA LEU A 57 -1.34 5.93 13.18
C LEU A 57 -0.13 5.27 12.49
N GLN A 58 1.05 5.34 13.11
CA GLN A 58 2.24 4.67 12.58
C GLN A 58 2.08 3.14 12.52
N GLN A 59 1.38 2.54 13.48
CA GLN A 59 1.09 1.11 13.46
C GLN A 59 0.10 0.74 12.35
N GLN A 60 -1.01 1.47 12.20
CA GLN A 60 -1.98 1.25 11.13
C GLN A 60 -1.31 1.37 9.74
N LEU A 61 -0.45 2.39 9.56
CA LEU A 61 0.30 2.58 8.31
C LEU A 61 1.32 1.46 8.04
N ARG A 62 1.91 0.84 9.08
CA ARG A 62 2.78 -0.34 8.92
C ARG A 62 2.00 -1.58 8.50
N GLU A 63 0.81 -1.80 9.07
CA GLU A 63 -0.03 -2.95 8.70
C GLU A 63 -0.57 -2.81 7.26
N LEU A 64 -0.88 -1.58 6.83
CA LEU A 64 -1.17 -1.26 5.43
C LEU A 64 -0.04 -1.69 4.47
N GLY A 65 1.22 -1.62 4.90
CA GLY A 65 2.37 -2.06 4.09
C GLY A 65 2.56 -3.58 4.01
N LYS A 66 1.94 -4.36 4.89
CA LYS A 66 2.05 -5.83 4.95
C LYS A 66 0.90 -6.57 4.27
N SER A 67 -0.25 -5.91 4.11
CA SER A 67 -1.46 -6.44 3.46
C SER A 67 -1.37 -6.41 1.95
#